data_AF-A0A857FVG4-F1
#
_entry.id   AF-A0A857FVG4-F1
#
_cell.length_a   1.000
_cell.length_b   1.000
_cell.length_c   1.000
_cell.angle_alpha   90.00
_cell.angle_beta   90.00
_cell.angle_gamma   90.00
#
_symmetry.space_group_name_H-M   'P 1'
#
loop_
_entity.id
_entity.type
_entity.pdbx_description
1 polymer ?
#
loop_
_entity_poly.entity_id
_entity_poly.type
_entity_poly.pdbx_seq_one_letter_code
_entity_poly.pdbx_strand_id
1 'polypeptide(L)'
;MARLSARSFHRLAVFAVAGGLMAAGMAQAQPDMQQRMQREQQDAQMRMQRDQQRQQMDQQFRQQQMQLDQQREQMRMQRDQQRQQMDQQFRQQNMQLDQQARQMGNQPGGREQIERQREQIRQQRDQQAQQMDQQFRQQQDQLGQQRMQMQQQQQQQMQQFGQGWGR
;
A
#
# COMPACT_ATOMS: atom_id res chain seq x y z
N MET A 1 -3.80 44.63 -46.10
CA MET A 1 -4.19 44.05 -47.41
C MET A 1 -5.10 42.87 -47.12
N ALA A 2 -6.42 43.08 -47.19
CA ALA A 2 -7.30 42.69 -48.32
C ALA A 2 -7.48 41.15 -48.33
N ARG A 3 -8.68 40.57 -48.23
CA ARG A 3 -9.91 40.79 -48.99
C ARG A 3 -11.11 40.07 -48.30
N LEU A 4 -12.30 40.68 -48.29
CA LEU A 4 -13.57 40.27 -48.96
C LEU A 4 -14.16 38.92 -48.50
N SER A 5 -15.47 38.64 -48.48
CA SER A 5 -16.73 39.35 -48.66
C SER A 5 -17.83 38.25 -48.57
N ALA A 6 -19.09 38.69 -48.56
CA ALA A 6 -20.27 37.99 -49.10
C ALA A 6 -21.19 37.23 -48.12
N ARG A 7 -22.12 38.02 -47.56
CA ARG A 7 -23.58 37.85 -47.70
C ARG A 7 -24.04 36.67 -48.57
N SER A 8 -24.97 35.88 -48.05
CA SER A 8 -26.03 35.26 -48.86
C SER A 8 -27.29 35.06 -48.02
N PHE A 9 -28.41 35.44 -48.64
CA PHE A 9 -29.76 35.56 -48.11
C PHE A 9 -30.64 34.36 -48.53
N HIS A 10 -31.70 34.13 -47.75
CA HIS A 10 -33.00 33.52 -48.08
C HIS A 10 -33.07 32.16 -48.79
N ARG A 11 -33.67 31.17 -48.10
CA ARG A 11 -34.80 30.40 -48.65
C ARG A 11 -35.82 30.04 -47.57
N LEU A 12 -37.04 30.53 -47.79
CA LEU A 12 -38.29 30.11 -47.17
C LEU A 12 -38.54 28.61 -47.44
N ALA A 13 -39.01 27.89 -46.43
CA ALA A 13 -39.75 26.66 -46.60
C ALA A 13 -40.91 26.65 -45.58
N VAL A 14 -42.07 27.07 -46.05
CA VAL A 14 -43.37 26.80 -45.42
C VAL A 14 -43.74 25.36 -45.77
N PHE A 15 -44.07 24.52 -44.79
CA PHE A 15 -45.13 23.52 -44.95
C PHE A 15 -45.74 23.17 -43.58
N ALA A 16 -47.06 23.17 -43.58
CA ALA A 16 -47.95 23.00 -42.44
C ALA A 16 -48.05 21.53 -41.99
N VAL A 17 -48.30 21.31 -40.69
CA VAL A 17 -49.02 20.13 -40.21
C VAL A 17 -50.03 20.58 -39.17
N ALA A 18 -51.30 20.55 -39.57
CA ALA A 18 -52.46 20.52 -38.68
C ALA A 18 -52.82 19.05 -38.41
N GLY A 19 -53.19 18.75 -37.17
CA GLY A 19 -53.63 17.44 -36.70
C GLY A 19 -53.11 17.27 -35.29
N GLY A 20 -53.91 17.33 -34.23
CA GLY A 20 -55.29 16.90 -34.11
C GLY A 20 -55.33 15.94 -32.93
N LEU A 21 -56.23 16.26 -32.00
CA LEU A 21 -56.81 15.38 -30.99
C LEU A 21 -55.97 15.04 -29.76
N MET A 22 -56.53 15.50 -28.63
CA MET A 22 -56.33 14.96 -27.30
C MET A 22 -56.69 13.47 -27.29
N ALA A 23 -55.77 12.62 -26.86
CA ALA A 23 -56.07 11.29 -26.36
C ALA A 23 -55.68 11.26 -24.88
N ALA A 24 -56.66 11.62 -24.05
CA ALA A 24 -56.63 11.39 -22.62
C ALA A 24 -56.92 9.91 -22.36
N GLY A 25 -56.11 9.30 -21.49
CA GLY A 25 -56.42 8.03 -20.85
C GLY A 25 -55.99 6.80 -21.63
N MET A 26 -54.92 6.17 -21.13
CA MET A 26 -54.65 4.72 -21.01
C MET A 26 -53.13 4.53 -21.10
N ALA A 27 -52.55 3.79 -20.14
CA ALA A 27 -51.13 3.41 -20.03
C ALA A 27 -50.16 4.39 -19.33
N GLN A 28 -50.48 4.79 -18.09
CA GLN A 28 -49.51 5.46 -17.21
C GLN A 28 -48.49 4.50 -16.54
N ALA A 29 -48.43 3.21 -16.90
CA ALA A 29 -47.47 2.26 -16.32
C ALA A 29 -46.28 1.91 -17.25
N GLN A 30 -46.33 2.30 -18.53
CA GLN A 30 -45.29 2.01 -19.52
C GLN A 30 -44.12 3.02 -19.58
N PRO A 31 -44.30 4.34 -19.36
CA PRO A 31 -43.18 5.28 -19.44
C PRO A 31 -42.21 5.15 -18.25
N ASP A 32 -42.68 4.71 -17.07
CA ASP A 32 -41.83 4.54 -15.88
C ASP A 32 -40.79 3.43 -16.02
N MET A 33 -41.09 2.34 -16.74
CA MET A 33 -40.12 1.27 -17.00
C MET A 33 -39.00 1.72 -17.95
N GLN A 34 -39.33 2.47 -19.01
CA GLN A 34 -38.31 3.05 -19.90
C GLN A 34 -37.46 4.09 -19.17
N GLN A 35 -38.06 4.91 -18.31
CA GLN A 35 -37.34 5.91 -17.55
C GLN A 35 -36.45 5.30 -16.45
N ARG A 36 -36.90 4.21 -15.82
CA ARG A 36 -36.07 3.38 -14.92
C ARG A 36 -34.89 2.76 -15.66
N MET A 37 -35.13 2.14 -16.81
CA MET A 37 -34.06 1.51 -17.59
C MET A 37 -33.00 2.52 -18.05
N GLN A 38 -33.42 3.74 -18.40
CA GLN A 38 -32.52 4.82 -18.78
C GLN A 38 -31.71 5.35 -17.57
N ARG A 39 -32.33 5.45 -16.38
CA ARG A 39 -31.63 5.73 -15.12
C ARG A 39 -30.64 4.63 -14.75
N GLU A 40 -31.04 3.37 -14.84
CA GLU A 40 -30.15 2.23 -14.56
C GLU A 40 -28.94 2.19 -15.51
N GLN A 41 -29.12 2.50 -16.80
CA GLN A 41 -27.97 2.63 -17.72
C GLN A 41 -27.04 3.76 -17.31
N GLN A 42 -27.58 4.91 -16.91
CA GLN A 42 -26.79 6.06 -16.48
C GLN A 42 -26.05 5.77 -15.16
N ASP A 43 -26.72 5.12 -14.20
CA ASP A 43 -26.14 4.67 -12.94
C ASP A 43 -25.07 3.58 -13.17
N ALA A 44 -25.30 2.64 -14.09
CA ALA A 44 -24.33 1.62 -14.45
C ALA A 44 -23.07 2.24 -15.08
N GLN A 45 -23.23 3.27 -15.92
CA GLN A 45 -22.12 3.96 -16.55
C GLN A 45 -21.31 4.78 -15.52
N MET A 46 -22.00 5.47 -14.59
CA MET A 46 -21.34 6.15 -13.47
C MET A 46 -20.63 5.18 -12.52
N ARG A 47 -21.24 4.04 -12.20
CA ARG A 47 -20.60 2.97 -11.40
C ARG A 47 -19.35 2.44 -12.08
N MET A 48 -19.40 2.15 -13.37
CA MET A 48 -18.24 1.69 -14.12
C MET A 48 -17.09 2.71 -14.04
N GLN A 49 -17.38 3.99 -14.26
CA GLN A 49 -16.37 5.04 -14.18
C GLN A 49 -15.80 5.17 -12.75
N ARG A 50 -16.65 5.04 -11.72
CA ARG A 50 -16.24 5.01 -10.31
C ARG A 50 -15.30 3.85 -10.01
N ASP A 51 -15.65 2.66 -10.46
CA ASP A 51 -14.86 1.45 -10.24
C ASP A 51 -13.53 1.53 -10.96
N GLN A 52 -13.51 2.09 -12.18
CA GLN A 52 -12.28 2.29 -12.94
C GLN A 52 -11.33 3.27 -12.25
N GLN A 53 -11.86 4.38 -11.72
CA GLN A 53 -11.06 5.37 -10.99
C GLN A 53 -10.56 4.84 -9.64
N ARG A 54 -11.40 4.04 -8.93
CA ARG A 54 -10.97 3.30 -7.73
C ARG A 54 -9.84 2.32 -8.03
N GLN A 55 -9.97 1.54 -9.09
CA GLN A 55 -8.93 0.58 -9.48
C GLN A 55 -7.59 1.25 -9.79
N GLN A 56 -7.60 2.42 -10.45
CA GLN A 56 -6.36 3.18 -10.68
C GLN A 56 -5.73 3.67 -9.36
N MET A 57 -6.55 4.18 -8.44
CA MET A 57 -6.07 4.62 -7.13
C MET A 57 -5.49 3.44 -6.34
N ASP A 58 -6.21 2.32 -6.29
CA ASP A 58 -5.75 1.09 -5.62
C ASP A 58 -4.45 0.58 -6.23
N GLN A 59 -4.27 0.65 -7.55
CA GLN A 59 -3.01 0.28 -8.21
C GLN A 59 -1.84 1.17 -7.76
N GLN A 60 -2.04 2.49 -7.67
CA GLN A 60 -1.00 3.40 -7.19
C GLN A 60 -0.62 3.12 -5.73
N PHE A 61 -1.60 2.91 -4.86
CA PHE A 61 -1.35 2.55 -3.46
C PHE A 61 -0.66 1.20 -3.33
N ARG A 62 -1.07 0.22 -4.14
CA ARG A 62 -0.44 -1.10 -4.15
C ARG A 62 1.02 -1.04 -4.57
N GLN A 63 1.37 -0.22 -5.56
CA GLN A 63 2.77 0.00 -5.94
C GLN A 63 3.59 0.64 -4.81
N GLN A 64 3.08 1.68 -4.16
CA GLN A 64 3.78 2.32 -3.03
C GLN A 64 3.94 1.35 -1.85
N GLN A 65 2.91 0.56 -1.54
CA GLN A 65 2.99 -0.44 -0.49
C GLN A 65 4.03 -1.52 -0.81
N MET A 66 4.08 -1.98 -2.07
CA MET A 66 5.08 -2.96 -2.51
C MET A 66 6.51 -2.41 -2.36
N GLN A 67 6.73 -1.12 -2.65
CA GLN A 67 8.02 -0.45 -2.42
C GLN A 67 8.43 -0.46 -0.94
N LEU A 68 7.49 -0.10 -0.04
CA LEU A 68 7.75 -0.13 1.40
C LEU A 68 8.04 -1.55 1.91
N ASP A 69 7.27 -2.53 1.45
CA ASP A 69 7.47 -3.93 1.82
C ASP A 69 8.83 -4.43 1.33
N GLN A 70 9.24 -4.08 0.11
CA GLN A 70 10.56 -4.42 -0.43
C GLN A 70 11.69 -3.76 0.36
N GLN A 71 11.54 -2.49 0.75
CA GLN A 71 12.51 -1.80 1.60
C GLN A 71 12.61 -2.45 2.98
N ARG A 72 11.48 -2.82 3.59
CA ARG A 72 11.43 -3.54 4.87
C ARG A 72 12.10 -4.90 4.78
N GLU A 73 11.91 -5.63 3.69
CA GLU A 73 12.49 -6.94 3.45
C GLU A 73 14.00 -6.86 3.25
N GLN A 74 14.48 -5.88 2.48
CA GLN A 74 15.91 -5.61 2.33
C GLN A 74 16.56 -5.31 3.70
N MET A 75 15.90 -4.50 4.52
CA MET A 75 16.39 -4.18 5.86
C MET A 75 16.42 -5.43 6.76
N ARG A 76 15.38 -6.27 6.72
CA ARG A 76 15.38 -7.56 7.44
C ARG A 76 16.53 -8.47 7.01
N MET A 77 16.77 -8.59 5.70
CA MET A 77 17.90 -9.37 5.21
C MET A 77 19.25 -8.84 5.72
N GLN A 78 19.43 -7.51 5.74
CA GLN A 78 20.63 -6.90 6.30
C GLN A 78 20.80 -7.21 7.80
N ARG A 79 19.71 -7.16 8.58
CA ARG A 79 19.71 -7.56 9.99
C ARG A 79 20.14 -9.00 10.17
N ASP A 80 19.53 -9.89 9.40
CA ASP A 80 19.76 -11.31 9.53
C ASP A 80 21.19 -11.66 9.11
N GLN A 81 21.73 -10.98 8.11
CA GLN A 81 23.14 -11.12 7.71
C GLN A 81 24.09 -10.64 8.81
N GLN A 82 23.85 -9.48 9.44
CA GLN A 82 24.65 -9.02 10.58
C GLN A 82 24.56 -9.98 11.77
N ARG A 83 23.35 -10.46 12.11
CA ARG A 83 23.15 -11.46 13.16
C ARG A 83 23.89 -12.75 12.86
N GLN A 84 23.85 -13.23 11.63
CA GLN A 84 24.59 -14.43 11.23
C GLN A 84 26.10 -14.26 11.38
N GLN A 85 26.67 -13.13 10.98
CA GLN A 85 28.10 -12.87 11.16
C GLN A 85 28.49 -12.86 12.64
N MET A 86 27.71 -12.18 13.48
CA MET A 86 27.93 -12.14 14.92
C MET A 86 27.81 -13.53 15.55
N ASP A 87 26.78 -14.30 15.17
CA ASP A 87 26.60 -15.68 15.64
C ASP A 87 27.74 -16.60 15.19
N GLN A 88 28.27 -16.43 13.99
CA GLN A 88 29.44 -17.17 13.50
C GLN A 88 30.69 -16.84 14.32
N GLN A 89 30.95 -15.56 14.57
CA GLN A 89 32.08 -15.12 15.38
C GLN A 89 31.98 -15.66 16.81
N PHE A 90 30.78 -15.62 17.39
CA PHE A 90 30.54 -16.18 18.72
C PHE A 90 30.70 -17.71 18.74
N ARG A 91 30.19 -18.43 17.73
CA ARG A 91 30.41 -19.89 17.63
C ARG A 91 31.90 -20.24 17.56
N GLN A 92 32.69 -19.48 16.80
CA GLN A 92 34.13 -19.72 16.70
C GLN A 92 34.83 -19.51 18.04
N GLN A 93 34.56 -18.39 18.73
CA GLN A 93 35.10 -18.16 20.08
C GLN A 93 34.66 -19.25 21.06
N ASN A 94 33.38 -19.65 20.99
CA ASN A 94 32.84 -20.65 21.89
C ASN A 94 33.44 -22.05 21.65
N MET A 95 33.78 -22.39 20.39
CA MET A 95 34.52 -23.61 20.06
C MET A 95 35.96 -23.56 20.59
N GLN A 96 36.66 -22.42 20.49
CA GLN A 96 37.99 -22.28 21.07
C GLN A 96 37.95 -22.46 22.59
N LEU A 97 36.97 -21.83 23.26
CA LEU A 97 36.74 -22.02 24.69
C LEU A 97 36.44 -23.47 25.03
N ASP A 98 35.61 -24.17 24.24
CA ASP A 98 35.33 -25.60 24.49
C ASP A 98 36.57 -26.48 24.35
N GLN A 99 37.44 -26.19 23.38
CA GLN A 99 38.73 -26.90 23.25
C GLN A 99 39.62 -26.62 24.46
N GLN A 100 39.70 -25.37 24.89
CA GLN A 100 40.47 -24.97 26.07
C GLN A 100 39.87 -25.59 27.35
N ALA A 101 38.55 -25.69 27.45
CA ALA A 101 37.83 -26.35 28.53
C ALA A 101 38.16 -27.84 28.61
N ARG A 102 38.31 -28.52 27.46
CA ARG A 102 38.68 -29.94 27.42
C ARG A 102 40.13 -30.14 27.85
N GLN A 103 41.04 -29.23 27.51
CA GLN A 103 42.44 -29.28 27.93
C GLN A 103 42.62 -28.95 29.41
N MET A 104 41.95 -27.92 29.92
CA MET A 104 42.01 -27.49 31.32
C MET A 104 40.99 -28.19 32.21
N GLY A 105 40.07 -28.97 31.65
CA GLY A 105 38.96 -29.62 32.37
C GLY A 105 39.40 -30.73 33.33
N ASN A 106 40.67 -31.13 33.26
CA ASN A 106 41.34 -32.03 34.21
C ASN A 106 42.15 -31.29 35.29
N GLN A 107 42.20 -29.95 35.26
CA GLN A 107 42.85 -29.12 36.27
C GLN A 107 41.82 -28.48 37.22
N PRO A 108 42.06 -28.48 38.55
CA PRO A 108 41.18 -27.80 39.50
C PRO A 108 41.17 -26.29 39.22
N GLY A 109 39.98 -25.66 39.13
CA GLY A 109 39.81 -24.23 38.82
C GLY A 109 39.75 -23.88 37.33
N GLY A 110 40.19 -24.77 36.44
CA GLY A 110 40.22 -24.53 34.99
C GLY A 110 38.82 -24.45 34.36
N ARG A 111 37.85 -25.19 34.91
CA ARG A 111 36.46 -25.16 34.46
C ARG A 111 35.77 -23.85 34.86
N GLU A 112 35.93 -23.41 36.11
CA GLU A 112 35.36 -22.15 36.58
C GLU A 112 35.93 -20.94 35.84
N GLN A 113 37.22 -20.97 35.48
CA GLN A 113 37.84 -19.90 34.70
C GLN A 113 37.25 -19.81 33.28
N ILE A 114 37.04 -20.96 32.62
CA ILE A 114 36.40 -21.01 31.31
C ILE A 114 34.94 -20.60 31.37
N GLU A 115 34.19 -21.01 32.40
CA GLU A 115 32.80 -20.57 32.58
C GLU A 115 32.69 -19.06 32.74
N ARG A 116 33.54 -18.44 33.56
CA ARG A 116 33.59 -16.96 33.66
C ARG A 116 33.90 -16.31 32.32
N GLN A 117 34.80 -16.89 31.53
CA GLN A 117 35.15 -16.37 30.21
C GLN A 117 33.99 -16.51 29.23
N ARG A 118 33.27 -17.64 29.26
CA ARG A 118 32.02 -17.85 28.52
C ARG A 118 30.94 -16.84 28.90
N GLU A 119 30.77 -16.61 30.19
CA GLU A 119 29.81 -15.64 30.74
C GLU A 119 30.11 -14.24 30.18
N GLN A 120 31.38 -13.81 30.21
CA GLN A 120 31.79 -12.51 29.67
C GLN A 120 31.52 -12.39 28.16
N ILE A 121 31.87 -13.39 27.37
CA ILE A 121 31.65 -13.37 25.93
C ILE A 121 30.14 -13.38 25.63
N ARG A 122 29.36 -14.13 26.42
CA ARG A 122 27.89 -14.15 26.29
C ARG A 122 27.29 -12.77 26.62
N GLN A 123 27.72 -12.13 27.71
CA GLN A 123 27.29 -10.77 28.03
C GLN A 123 27.67 -9.76 26.94
N GLN A 124 28.88 -9.86 26.38
CA GLN A 124 29.32 -8.99 25.30
C GLN A 124 28.47 -9.18 24.03
N ARG A 125 28.16 -10.44 23.67
CA ARG A 125 27.25 -10.77 22.59
C ARG A 125 25.87 -10.18 22.83
N ASP A 126 25.33 -10.35 24.04
CA ASP A 126 23.99 -9.88 24.37
C ASP A 126 23.91 -8.34 24.34
N GLN A 127 24.94 -7.64 24.79
CA GLN A 127 25.03 -6.17 24.65
C GLN A 127 25.07 -5.74 23.18
N GLN A 128 25.89 -6.40 22.36
CA GLN A 128 26.00 -6.06 20.94
C GLN A 128 24.69 -6.38 20.19
N ALA A 129 24.05 -7.50 20.52
CA ALA A 129 22.74 -7.88 19.99
C ALA A 129 21.67 -6.86 20.38
N GLN A 130 21.67 -6.38 21.63
CA GLN A 130 20.73 -5.35 22.08
C GLN A 130 20.92 -4.02 21.35
N GLN A 131 22.16 -3.55 21.16
CA GLN A 131 22.42 -2.34 20.39
C GLN A 131 21.92 -2.46 18.95
N MET A 132 22.20 -3.59 18.30
CA MET A 132 21.74 -3.86 16.94
C MET A 132 20.19 -3.91 16.88
N ASP A 133 19.56 -4.59 17.82
CA ASP A 133 18.09 -4.68 17.88
C ASP A 133 17.44 -3.32 18.16
N GLN A 134 18.07 -2.44 18.94
CA GLN A 134 17.61 -1.06 19.13
C GLN A 134 17.70 -0.25 17.83
N GLN A 135 18.82 -0.31 17.12
CA GLN A 135 19.01 0.37 15.85
C GLN A 135 17.97 -0.09 14.81
N PHE A 136 17.69 -1.40 14.76
CA PHE A 136 16.69 -1.96 13.86
C PHE A 136 15.26 -1.59 14.25
N ARG A 137 14.94 -1.53 15.56
CA ARG A 137 13.64 -1.03 16.01
C ARG A 137 13.40 0.41 15.55
N GLN A 138 14.37 1.30 15.73
CA GLN A 138 14.22 2.70 15.30
C GLN A 138 13.94 2.82 13.80
N GLN A 139 14.66 2.07 12.96
CA GLN A 139 14.40 2.08 11.52
C GLN A 139 13.04 1.44 11.16
N GLN A 140 12.65 0.37 11.87
CA GLN A 140 11.36 -0.27 11.66
C GLN A 140 10.19 0.61 12.10
N ASP A 141 10.36 1.39 13.17
CA ASP A 141 9.38 2.36 13.65
C ASP A 141 9.20 3.51 12.65
N GLN A 142 10.28 4.00 12.03
CA GLN A 142 10.18 5.00 10.95
C GLN A 142 9.39 4.47 9.75
N LEU A 143 9.68 3.26 9.29
CA LEU A 143 8.91 2.64 8.21
C LEU A 143 7.45 2.37 8.61
N GLY A 144 7.23 1.96 9.87
CA GLY A 144 5.90 1.76 10.43
C GLY A 144 5.08 3.04 10.42
N GLN A 145 5.69 4.16 10.83
CA GLN A 145 5.07 5.49 10.78
C GLN A 145 4.76 5.92 9.36
N GLN A 146 5.69 5.72 8.42
CA GLN A 146 5.48 6.06 7.01
C GLN A 146 4.32 5.24 6.41
N ARG A 147 4.26 3.95 6.72
CA ARG A 147 3.14 3.08 6.30
C ARG A 147 1.81 3.54 6.90
N MET A 148 1.81 3.92 8.18
CA MET A 148 0.60 4.40 8.86
C MET A 148 0.09 5.70 8.26
N GLN A 149 0.98 6.66 7.97
CA GLN A 149 0.62 7.90 7.25
C GLN A 149 0.00 7.59 5.89
N MET A 150 0.62 6.71 5.11
CA MET A 150 0.12 6.35 3.79
C MET A 150 -1.24 5.65 3.88
N GLN A 151 -1.42 4.76 4.85
CA GLN A 151 -2.69 4.08 5.10
C GLN A 151 -3.78 5.07 5.52
N GLN A 152 -3.44 6.07 6.34
CA GLN A 152 -4.38 7.11 6.74
C GLN A 152 -4.78 7.98 5.54
N GLN A 153 -3.82 8.34 4.68
CA GLN A 153 -4.06 9.07 3.44
C GLN A 153 -4.96 8.28 2.47
N GLN A 154 -4.72 6.97 2.34
CA GLN A 154 -5.59 6.08 1.56
C GLN A 154 -7.02 6.10 2.10
N GLN A 155 -7.18 5.98 3.42
CA GLN A 155 -8.48 5.95 4.06
C GLN A 155 -9.23 7.28 3.88
N GLN A 156 -8.51 8.40 3.93
CA GLN A 156 -9.09 9.72 3.64
C GLN A 156 -9.50 9.89 2.18
N GLN A 157 -8.67 9.46 1.22
CA GLN A 157 -9.03 9.50 -0.20
C GLN A 157 -10.25 8.63 -0.49
N MET A 158 -10.31 7.42 0.08
CA MET A 158 -11.48 6.54 -0.04
C MET A 158 -12.74 7.14 0.57
N GLN A 159 -12.65 7.84 1.71
CA GLN A 159 -13.79 8.51 2.33
C GLN A 159 -14.29 9.69 1.48
N GLN A 160 -13.40 10.50 0.92
CA GLN A 160 -13.77 11.59 0.01
C GLN A 160 -14.44 11.05 -1.25
N PHE A 161 -13.95 9.95 -1.80
CA PHE A 161 -14.54 9.27 -2.95
C PHE A 161 -15.86 8.54 -2.62
N GLY A 162 -16.02 8.17 -1.34
CA GLY A 162 -17.25 7.62 -0.78
C GLY A 162 -18.36 8.66 -0.64
N GLN A 163 -18.00 9.89 -0.24
CA GLN A 163 -18.93 10.95 0.13
C GLN A 163 -19.23 11.95 -1.00
N GLY A 164 -18.32 12.16 -1.96
CA GLY A 164 -18.46 13.19 -3.00
C GLY A 164 -19.53 12.94 -4.08
N TRP A 165 -20.07 11.72 -4.18
CA TRP A 165 -21.01 11.32 -5.24
C TRP A 165 -22.33 10.74 -4.71
N GLY A 166 -22.59 10.86 -3.40
CA GLY A 166 -23.79 10.37 -2.73
C GLY A 166 -24.90 11.42 -2.54
N ARG A 167 -24.84 12.57 -3.23
CA ARG A 167 -25.88 13.59 -3.25
C ARG A 167 -26.47 13.74 -4.64
#